data_AF-A0A937WFB1-F1
#
_entry.id   AF-A0A937WFB1-F1
#
_cell.length_a   1.000
_cell.length_b   1.000
_cell.length_c   1.000
_cell.angle_alpha   90.00
_cell.angle_beta   90.00
_cell.angle_gamma   90.00
#
_symmetry.space_group_name_H-M   'P 1'
#
loop_
_entity.id
_entity.type
_entity.pdbx_description
1 polymer ?
#
loop_
_entity_poly.entity_id
_entity_poly.type
_entity_poly.pdbx_seq_one_letter_code
_entity_poly.pdbx_strand_id
1 'polypeptide(L)'
;MENINVTASAIISFAEKLENSSLTFYEKLAERWAENKEIFLNFAKESEKNKTSVVRTYRETITDALEAGFSFEGLDLKDYEAETTLTEDVSYSEALGIAIELEEKACKFYLDVAERSQSLLATIPGAFSRVAKRRSARKLKLQSMLDEITK
;
A
#
# COMPACT_ATOMS: atom_id res chain seq x y z
N MET A 1 -14.11 -19.96 15.43
CA MET A 1 -13.22 -18.94 14.84
C MET A 1 -13.01 -19.36 13.40
N GLU A 2 -13.44 -18.53 12.45
CA GLU A 2 -13.20 -18.77 11.04
C GLU A 2 -11.69 -18.67 10.80
N ASN A 3 -11.03 -19.75 10.40
CA ASN A 3 -9.63 -19.70 10.02
C ASN A 3 -9.54 -18.95 8.70
N ILE A 4 -9.20 -17.66 8.76
CA ILE A 4 -8.94 -16.86 7.56
C ILE A 4 -7.57 -17.29 7.03
N ASN A 5 -7.61 -18.13 6.00
CA ASN A 5 -6.42 -18.58 5.28
C ASN A 5 -6.30 -17.77 3.99
N VAL A 6 -5.46 -16.73 4.02
CA VAL A 6 -5.18 -15.91 2.83
C VAL A 6 -4.03 -16.55 2.04
N THR A 7 -4.27 -16.83 0.76
CA THR A 7 -3.26 -17.39 -0.14
C THR A 7 -2.27 -16.31 -0.59
N ALA A 8 -1.09 -16.73 -1.05
CA ALA A 8 -0.12 -15.79 -1.62
C ALA A 8 -0.69 -15.06 -2.86
N SER A 9 -1.48 -15.74 -3.69
CA SER A 9 -2.18 -15.11 -4.81
C SER A 9 -3.15 -14.02 -4.34
N ALA A 10 -3.90 -14.25 -3.27
CA ALA A 10 -4.80 -13.25 -2.69
C ALA A 10 -4.06 -12.03 -2.12
N ILE A 11 -2.93 -12.24 -1.43
CA ILE A 11 -2.04 -11.14 -0.98
C ILE A 11 -1.60 -10.28 -2.16
N ILE A 12 -1.19 -10.91 -3.26
CA ILE A 12 -0.66 -10.20 -4.43
C ILE A 12 -1.76 -9.48 -5.19
N SER A 13 -2.92 -10.09 -5.38
CA SER A 13 -4.08 -9.43 -5.96
C SER A 13 -4.53 -8.23 -5.12
N PHE A 14 -4.49 -8.34 -3.79
CA PHE A 14 -4.77 -7.23 -2.90
C PHE A 14 -3.73 -6.11 -3.06
N ALA A 15 -2.44 -6.44 -3.08
CA ALA A 15 -1.36 -5.48 -3.28
C ALA A 15 -1.49 -4.75 -4.63
N GLU A 16 -1.86 -5.45 -5.70
CA GLU A 16 -2.12 -4.85 -7.01
C GLU A 16 -3.29 -3.86 -6.96
N LYS A 17 -4.42 -4.26 -6.35
CA LYS A 17 -5.58 -3.39 -6.18
C LYS A 17 -5.22 -2.14 -5.37
N LEU A 18 -4.56 -2.33 -4.22
CA LEU A 18 -4.16 -1.25 -3.33
C LEU A 18 -3.24 -0.21 -4.00
N GLU A 19 -2.24 -0.67 -4.76
CA GLU A 19 -1.30 0.22 -5.42
C GLU A 19 -1.92 0.90 -6.66
N ASN A 20 -2.82 0.22 -7.39
CA ASN A 20 -3.59 0.87 -8.47
C ASN A 20 -4.54 1.94 -7.90
N SER A 21 -5.26 1.65 -6.81
CA SER A 21 -6.11 2.62 -6.13
C SER A 21 -5.29 3.81 -5.60
N SER A 22 -4.12 3.56 -5.02
CA SER A 22 -3.20 4.61 -4.57
C SER A 22 -2.73 5.48 -5.73
N LEU A 23 -2.36 4.88 -6.87
CA LEU A 23 -1.95 5.60 -8.07
C LEU A 23 -3.07 6.56 -8.52
N THR A 24 -4.28 6.04 -8.76
CA THR A 24 -5.41 6.85 -9.22
C THR A 24 -5.79 7.93 -8.20
N PHE A 25 -5.74 7.63 -6.91
CA PHE A 25 -6.00 8.60 -5.85
C PHE A 25 -5.00 9.77 -5.90
N TYR A 26 -3.70 9.48 -6.01
CA TYR A 26 -2.68 10.52 -6.07
C TYR A 26 -2.71 11.32 -7.37
N GLU A 27 -3.07 10.72 -8.50
CA GLU A 27 -3.32 11.47 -9.74
C GLU A 27 -4.46 12.48 -9.56
N LYS A 28 -5.56 12.09 -8.92
CA LYS A 28 -6.67 13.01 -8.61
C LYS A 28 -6.26 14.14 -7.66
N LEU A 29 -5.48 13.84 -6.62
CA LEU A 29 -4.92 14.88 -5.74
C LEU A 29 -4.04 15.87 -6.54
N ALA A 30 -3.21 15.34 -7.45
CA ALA A 30 -2.33 16.14 -8.30
C ALA A 30 -3.09 17.05 -9.28
N GLU A 31 -4.26 16.61 -9.75
CA GLU A 31 -5.16 17.42 -10.59
C GLU A 31 -5.83 18.55 -9.81
N ARG A 32 -6.30 18.27 -8.59
CA ARG A 32 -7.07 19.24 -7.80
C ARG A 32 -6.19 20.26 -7.07
N TRP A 33 -4.99 19.90 -6.63
CA TRP A 33 -4.08 20.79 -5.89
C TRP A 33 -2.74 20.96 -6.59
N ALA A 34 -2.70 21.92 -7.52
CA ALA A 34 -1.55 22.18 -8.38
C ALA A 34 -0.25 22.51 -7.62
N GLU A 35 -0.35 23.15 -6.46
CA GLU A 35 0.80 23.55 -5.64
C GLU A 35 1.64 22.36 -5.16
N ASN A 36 1.00 21.22 -4.90
CA ASN A 36 1.65 19.98 -4.45
C ASN A 36 1.64 18.88 -5.51
N LYS A 37 1.36 19.25 -6.76
CA LYS A 37 1.19 18.33 -7.90
C LYS A 37 2.37 17.38 -8.07
N GLU A 38 3.60 17.90 -8.04
CA GLU A 38 4.79 17.08 -8.27
C GLU A 38 4.97 16.00 -7.19
N ILE A 39 4.67 16.34 -5.94
CA ILE A 39 4.74 15.40 -4.80
C ILE A 39 3.74 14.27 -5.01
N PHE A 40 2.48 14.61 -5.33
CA PHE A 40 1.44 13.62 -5.56
C PHE A 40 1.72 12.75 -6.79
N LEU A 41 2.18 13.33 -7.91
CA LEU A 41 2.59 12.54 -9.08
C LEU A 41 3.78 11.63 -8.78
N ASN A 42 4.71 12.04 -7.92
CA ASN A 42 5.78 11.16 -7.48
C ASN A 42 5.23 9.97 -6.67
N PHE A 43 4.27 10.20 -5.77
CA PHE A 43 3.60 9.12 -5.03
C PHE A 43 2.83 8.17 -5.94
N ALA A 44 2.16 8.67 -6.99
CA ALA A 44 1.51 7.82 -7.99
C ALA A 44 2.55 6.92 -8.70
N LYS A 45 3.67 7.48 -9.15
CA LYS A 45 4.79 6.73 -9.78
C LYS A 45 5.42 5.71 -8.83
N GLU A 46 5.57 6.05 -7.56
CA GLU A 46 6.08 5.11 -6.55
C GLU A 46 5.13 3.93 -6.33
N SER A 47 3.81 4.17 -6.38
CA SER A 47 2.79 3.12 -6.26
C SER A 47 2.89 2.12 -7.41
N GLU A 48 3.06 2.61 -8.65
CA GLU A 48 3.32 1.75 -9.82
C GLU A 48 4.59 0.90 -9.66
N LYS A 49 5.67 1.50 -9.16
CA LYS A 49 6.94 0.79 -8.90
C LYS A 49 6.79 -0.26 -7.80
N ASN A 50 6.02 0.03 -6.74
CA ASN A 50 5.77 -0.91 -5.66
C ASN A 50 5.01 -2.13 -6.18
N LYS A 51 3.91 -1.91 -6.92
CA LYS A 51 3.14 -2.96 -7.60
C LYS A 51 4.05 -3.85 -8.43
N THR A 52 4.81 -3.24 -9.33
CA THR A 52 5.74 -3.96 -10.23
C THR A 52 6.74 -4.79 -9.43
N SER A 53 7.32 -4.22 -8.37
CA SER A 53 8.29 -4.92 -7.54
C SER A 53 7.69 -6.14 -6.85
N VAL A 54 6.54 -6.01 -6.19
CA VAL A 54 5.95 -7.12 -5.42
C VAL A 54 5.41 -8.23 -6.32
N VAL A 55 4.76 -7.87 -7.43
CA VAL A 55 4.24 -8.84 -8.41
C VAL A 55 5.39 -9.59 -9.07
N ARG A 56 6.46 -8.89 -9.44
CA ARG A 56 7.65 -9.51 -10.05
C ARG A 56 8.33 -10.46 -9.07
N THR A 57 8.57 -10.02 -7.83
CA THR A 57 9.15 -10.89 -6.80
C THR A 57 8.29 -12.12 -6.58
N TYR A 58 6.97 -11.98 -6.52
CA TYR A 58 6.07 -13.12 -6.43
C TYR A 58 6.25 -14.08 -7.61
N ARG A 59 6.07 -13.61 -8.85
CA ARG A 59 6.15 -14.46 -10.05
C ARG A 59 7.50 -15.14 -10.25
N GLU A 60 8.60 -14.47 -9.89
CA GLU A 60 9.96 -15.04 -10.00
C GLU A 60 10.28 -16.05 -8.88
N THR A 61 9.57 -16.00 -7.76
CA THR A 61 9.88 -16.80 -6.57
C THR A 61 8.86 -17.90 -6.28
N ILE A 62 7.67 -17.85 -6.90
CA ILE A 62 6.66 -18.92 -6.77
C ILE A 62 7.21 -20.25 -7.28
N THR A 63 6.99 -21.27 -6.47
CA THR A 63 7.01 -22.67 -6.85
C THR A 63 5.62 -23.26 -6.57
N ASP A 64 5.27 -24.38 -7.20
CA ASP A 64 3.99 -25.07 -6.92
C ASP A 64 3.80 -25.37 -5.41
N ALA A 65 4.91 -25.57 -4.68
CA ALA A 65 4.90 -25.78 -3.23
C ALA A 65 4.50 -24.53 -2.42
N LEU A 66 4.82 -23.33 -2.92
CA LEU A 66 4.42 -22.07 -2.30
C LEU A 66 2.92 -21.79 -2.50
N GLU A 67 2.36 -22.09 -3.67
CA GLU A 67 0.93 -21.89 -3.92
C GLU A 67 0.05 -22.94 -3.24
N ALA A 68 0.51 -24.20 -3.15
CA ALA A 68 -0.28 -25.27 -2.54
C ALA A 68 -0.09 -25.41 -1.02
N GLY A 69 1.01 -24.91 -0.46
CA GLY A 69 1.44 -25.24 0.91
C GLY A 69 1.63 -24.07 1.88
N PHE A 70 1.62 -22.82 1.41
CA PHE A 70 1.83 -21.65 2.28
C PHE A 70 0.58 -20.78 2.37
N SER A 71 0.20 -20.41 3.59
CA SER A 71 -0.88 -19.47 3.84
C SER A 71 -0.46 -18.40 4.84
N PHE A 72 -1.00 -17.19 4.66
CA PHE A 72 -0.80 -16.06 5.57
C PHE A 72 -1.84 -16.14 6.70
N GLU A 73 -1.77 -17.19 7.51
CA GLU A 73 -2.76 -17.50 8.56
C GLU A 73 -3.00 -16.29 9.48
N GLY A 74 -4.27 -15.98 9.77
CA GLY A 74 -4.63 -14.93 10.73
C GLY A 74 -4.43 -13.50 10.21
N LEU A 75 -4.31 -13.31 8.90
CA LEU A 75 -4.38 -12.02 8.23
C LEU A 75 -5.78 -11.85 7.64
N ASP A 76 -6.50 -10.77 7.98
CA ASP A 76 -7.74 -10.40 7.31
C ASP A 76 -7.48 -9.21 6.39
N LEU A 77 -7.69 -9.40 5.08
CA LEU A 77 -7.45 -8.34 4.09
C LEU A 77 -8.35 -7.11 4.30
N LYS A 78 -9.51 -7.29 4.95
CA LYS A 78 -10.45 -6.20 5.26
C LYS A 78 -9.84 -5.18 6.22
N ASP A 79 -8.92 -5.59 7.08
CA ASP A 79 -8.26 -4.70 8.05
C ASP A 79 -7.38 -3.63 7.37
N TYR A 80 -7.07 -3.81 6.09
CA TYR A 80 -6.21 -2.94 5.31
C TYR A 80 -6.94 -2.18 4.21
N GLU A 81 -8.26 -2.33 4.10
CA GLU A 81 -9.06 -1.56 3.16
C GLU A 81 -9.05 -0.08 3.54
N ALA A 82 -8.52 0.75 2.65
CA ALA A 82 -8.46 2.19 2.80
C ALA A 82 -9.47 2.87 1.88
N GLU A 83 -10.11 3.91 2.38
CA GLU A 83 -10.93 4.79 1.56
C GLU A 83 -10.03 5.63 0.64
N THR A 84 -10.43 5.79 -0.61
CA THR A 84 -9.72 6.58 -1.63
C THR A 84 -10.66 7.50 -2.40
N THR A 85 -11.89 7.66 -1.90
CA THR A 85 -12.89 8.53 -2.49
C THR A 85 -12.62 9.97 -2.09
N LEU A 86 -12.61 10.85 -3.08
CA LEU A 86 -12.55 12.30 -2.90
C LEU A 86 -13.90 12.87 -3.35
N THR A 87 -14.66 13.45 -2.43
CA THR A 87 -15.90 14.15 -2.78
C THR A 87 -15.60 15.44 -3.53
N GLU A 88 -16.60 16.06 -4.16
CA GLU A 88 -16.38 17.30 -4.93
C GLU A 88 -15.95 18.49 -4.06
N ASP A 89 -16.45 18.51 -2.83
CA ASP A 89 -16.32 19.57 -1.82
C ASP A 89 -15.24 19.30 -0.76
N VAL A 90 -14.54 18.16 -0.84
CA VAL A 90 -13.50 17.79 0.13
C VAL A 90 -12.43 18.89 0.23
N SER A 91 -12.17 19.34 1.45
CA SER A 91 -11.11 20.31 1.71
C SER A 91 -9.72 19.69 1.55
N TYR A 92 -8.70 20.53 1.45
CA TYR A 92 -7.33 20.04 1.29
C TYR A 92 -6.85 19.26 2.53
N SER A 93 -7.18 19.72 3.74
CA SER A 93 -6.83 19.04 4.99
C SER A 93 -7.52 17.68 5.12
N GLU A 94 -8.80 17.59 4.76
CA GLU A 94 -9.54 16.32 4.73
C GLU A 94 -8.94 15.34 3.71
N ALA A 95 -8.60 15.82 2.51
CA ALA A 95 -7.96 15.00 1.47
C ALA A 95 -6.58 14.48 1.92
N LEU A 96 -5.80 15.29 2.64
CA LEU A 96 -4.55 14.84 3.27
C LEU A 96 -4.80 13.83 4.39
N GLY A 97 -5.87 13.99 5.17
CA GLY A 97 -6.29 13.00 6.17
C GLY A 97 -6.57 11.63 5.56
N ILE A 98 -7.33 11.59 4.45
CA ILE A 98 -7.59 10.36 3.68
C ILE A 98 -6.28 9.76 3.16
N ALA A 99 -5.39 10.59 2.62
CA ALA A 99 -4.09 10.13 2.13
C ALA A 99 -3.23 9.51 3.25
N ILE A 100 -3.22 10.10 4.44
CA ILE A 100 -2.49 9.59 5.61
C ILE A 100 -3.04 8.23 6.04
N GLU A 101 -4.36 8.07 6.11
CA GLU A 101 -4.99 6.77 6.44
C GLU A 101 -4.65 5.70 5.40
N LEU A 102 -4.68 6.05 4.11
CA LEU A 102 -4.28 5.18 3.01
C LEU A 102 -2.82 4.70 3.15
N GLU A 103 -1.89 5.61 3.47
CA GLU A 103 -0.49 5.23 3.67
C GLU A 103 -0.28 4.40 4.93
N GLU A 104 -1.03 4.67 6.00
CA GLU A 104 -1.00 3.91 7.25
C GLU A 104 -1.46 2.46 7.07
N LYS A 105 -2.67 2.26 6.52
CA LYS A 105 -3.23 0.92 6.30
C LYS A 105 -2.36 0.10 5.36
N ALA A 106 -1.84 0.71 4.30
CA ALA A 106 -0.94 0.04 3.38
C ALA A 106 0.43 -0.29 4.00
N CYS A 107 1.00 0.62 4.80
CA CYS A 107 2.24 0.34 5.52
C CYS A 107 2.06 -0.87 6.45
N LYS A 108 0.96 -0.87 7.22
CA LYS A 108 0.59 -2.00 8.09
C LYS A 108 0.45 -3.30 7.31
N PHE A 109 -0.28 -3.29 6.19
CA PHE A 109 -0.42 -4.44 5.29
C PHE A 109 0.93 -5.01 4.89
N TYR A 110 1.82 -4.17 4.34
CA TYR A 110 3.12 -4.64 3.86
C TYR A 110 4.04 -5.13 4.98
N LEU A 111 3.96 -4.56 6.18
CA LEU A 111 4.70 -5.05 7.34
C LEU A 111 4.17 -6.40 7.82
N ASP A 112 2.85 -6.54 7.95
CA ASP A 112 2.23 -7.79 8.42
C ASP A 112 2.49 -8.94 7.45
N VAL A 113 2.43 -8.68 6.14
CA VAL A 113 2.78 -9.66 5.10
C VAL A 113 4.28 -10.00 5.15
N ALA A 114 5.15 -9.00 5.35
CA ALA A 114 6.59 -9.24 5.47
C ALA A 114 6.93 -10.10 6.69
N GLU A 115 6.30 -9.84 7.83
CA GLU A 115 6.51 -10.61 9.07
C GLU A 115 6.06 -12.07 8.91
N ARG A 116 4.88 -12.27 8.30
CA ARG A 116 4.32 -13.62 8.12
C ARG A 116 5.07 -14.43 7.06
N SER A 117 5.79 -13.78 6.15
CA SER A 117 6.56 -14.45 5.09
C SER A 117 8.04 -14.67 5.41
N GLN A 118 8.47 -14.47 6.67
CA GLN A 118 9.88 -14.64 7.06
C GLN A 118 10.43 -16.07 6.88
N SER A 119 9.57 -17.09 6.93
CA SER A 119 9.96 -18.48 6.68
C SER A 119 10.16 -18.80 5.19
N LEU A 120 9.82 -17.87 4.29
CA LEU A 120 10.00 -18.03 2.86
C LEU A 120 11.39 -17.54 2.43
N LEU A 121 11.67 -17.60 1.12
CA LEU A 121 12.89 -17.02 0.56
C LEU A 121 12.97 -15.54 0.90
N ALA A 122 14.10 -15.10 1.49
CA ALA A 122 14.31 -13.76 2.04
C ALA A 122 14.01 -12.60 1.05
N THR A 123 14.02 -12.89 -0.26
CA THR A 123 13.59 -11.95 -1.31
C THR A 123 12.13 -11.51 -1.15
N ILE A 124 11.25 -12.40 -0.70
CA ILE A 124 9.81 -12.17 -0.51
C ILE A 124 9.54 -11.17 0.63
N PRO A 125 9.86 -11.47 1.91
CA PRO A 125 9.64 -10.52 3.01
C PRO A 125 10.45 -9.23 2.81
N GLY A 126 11.61 -9.32 2.17
CA GLY A 126 12.42 -8.16 1.81
C GLY A 126 11.73 -7.21 0.82
N ALA A 127 10.99 -7.74 -0.17
CA ALA A 127 10.25 -6.91 -1.12
C ALA A 127 9.12 -6.14 -0.43
N PHE A 128 8.32 -6.81 0.38
CA PHE A 128 7.24 -6.17 1.14
C PHE A 128 7.77 -5.15 2.15
N SER A 129 8.83 -5.47 2.90
CA SER A 129 9.48 -4.53 3.83
C SER A 129 9.99 -3.26 3.15
N ARG A 130 10.53 -3.38 1.93
CA ARG A 130 10.98 -2.20 1.16
C ARG A 130 9.81 -1.31 0.76
N VAL A 131 8.67 -1.89 0.38
CA VAL A 131 7.47 -1.12 0.06
C VAL A 131 6.90 -0.44 1.32
N ALA A 132 6.82 -1.15 2.44
CA ALA A 132 6.39 -0.58 3.72
C ALA A 132 7.21 0.67 4.10
N LYS A 133 8.54 0.62 3.96
CA LYS A 133 9.42 1.78 4.22
C LYS A 133 9.08 2.99 3.34
N ARG A 134 8.79 2.76 2.05
CA ARG A 134 8.37 3.84 1.13
C ARG A 134 7.01 4.42 1.54
N ARG A 135 6.03 3.57 1.84
CA ARG A 135 4.70 4.00 2.33
C ARG A 135 4.82 4.83 3.62
N SER A 136 5.65 4.39 4.56
CA SER A 136 5.91 5.13 5.80
C SER A 136 6.53 6.51 5.53
N ALA A 137 7.46 6.64 4.58
CA ALA A 137 8.04 7.92 4.22
C ALA A 137 7.00 8.87 3.62
N ARG A 138 6.09 8.36 2.78
CA ARG A 138 4.96 9.13 2.24
C ARG A 138 4.02 9.61 3.34
N LYS A 139 3.66 8.74 4.28
CA LYS A 139 2.85 9.09 5.46
C LYS A 139 3.45 10.28 6.22
N LEU A 140 4.74 10.21 6.55
CA LEU A 140 5.43 11.29 7.26
C LEU A 140 5.40 12.61 6.48
N LYS A 141 5.62 12.55 5.16
CA LYS A 141 5.56 13.75 4.31
C LYS A 141 4.15 14.37 4.29
N LEU A 142 3.10 13.55 4.18
CA LEU A 142 1.71 14.02 4.22
C LEU A 142 1.35 14.63 5.58
N GLN A 143 1.81 14.03 6.67
CA GLN A 143 1.62 14.57 8.02
C GLN A 143 2.28 15.95 8.17
N SER A 144 3.52 16.12 7.69
CA SER A 144 4.16 17.43 7.68
C SER A 144 3.38 18.47 6.87
N MET A 145 2.82 18.08 5.71
CA MET A 145 1.99 18.97 4.89
C MET A 145 0.70 19.38 5.64
N LEU A 146 0.06 18.46 6.35
CA LEU A 146 -1.13 18.76 7.15
C LEU A 146 -0.81 19.67 8.34
N ASP A 147 0.32 19.44 9.01
CA ASP A 147 0.79 20.27 10.12
C ASP A 147 1.13 21.70 9.67
N GLU A 148 1.60 21.89 8.43
CA GLU A 148 1.86 23.22 7.85
C GLU A 148 0.58 24.02 7.62
N ILE A 149 -0.55 23.35 7.33
CA ILE A 149 -1.85 23.99 7.04
C ILE A 149 -2.66 24.26 8.32
N THR A 150 -2.43 23.47 9.36
CA THR A 150 -3.18 23.57 10.63
C THR A 150 -2.51 24.47 11.68
N LYS A 151 -1.34 25.02 11.36
CA LYS A 151 -0.66 26.08 12.12
C LYS A 151 -1.25 27.46 11.84
#